data_AF-A0A1E3W9Y5-F1
#
_entry.id   AF-A0A1E3W9Y5-F1
#
_cell.length_a   1.000
_cell.length_b   1.000
_cell.length_c   1.000
_cell.angle_alpha   90.00
_cell.angle_beta   90.00
_cell.angle_gamma   90.00
#
_symmetry.space_group_name_H-M   'P 1'
#
loop_
_entity.id
_entity.type
_entity.pdbx_description
1 polymer ?
#
loop_
_entity_poly.entity_id
_entity_poly.type
_entity_poly.pdbx_seq_one_letter_code
_entity_poly.pdbx_strand_id
1 'polypeptide(L)'
;MAAAELTAGIDQTGSVPLAPVPVPALIEESPYGPLPKIAIDGRRAAEVYARPSNYANVAGGPPRVAVLLNGLGVPGAPDGDIIKGLPPPISIAFGAYGRSLQERVSQARAEGHEVLLAIPLEPNDYPAEDPGPHTLLTTLPTTENIKRLQWLMSRYTGYVGVTNYMGAKFETTSASLKPVLEE
;
A
#
# COMPACT_ATOMS: atom_id res chain seq x y z
N MET A 1 6.60 34.21 1.11
CA MET A 1 7.26 33.14 0.34
C MET A 1 6.50 32.97 -0.95
N ALA A 2 7.12 33.22 -2.10
CA ALA A 2 6.50 32.89 -3.38
C ALA A 2 6.39 31.37 -3.48
N ALA A 3 5.20 30.84 -3.77
CA ALA A 3 5.05 29.44 -4.12
C ALA A 3 5.94 29.18 -5.35
N ALA A 4 6.82 28.19 -5.27
CA ALA A 4 7.55 27.76 -6.45
C ALA A 4 6.53 27.27 -7.48
N GLU A 5 6.35 28.02 -8.56
CA GLU A 5 5.48 27.60 -9.65
C GLU A 5 6.13 26.37 -10.30
N LEU A 6 5.42 25.24 -10.24
CA LEU A 6 5.81 24.03 -10.96
C LEU A 6 5.82 24.36 -12.45
N THR A 7 6.86 23.95 -13.16
CA THR A 7 7.01 24.23 -14.59
C THR A 7 5.80 23.69 -15.36
N ALA A 8 5.16 24.53 -16.18
CA ALA A 8 4.02 24.13 -17.00
C ALA A 8 4.37 22.93 -17.90
N GLY A 9 3.50 21.92 -17.95
CA GLY A 9 3.74 20.64 -18.64
C GLY A 9 4.45 19.58 -17.78
N ILE A 10 4.95 19.97 -16.61
CA ILE A 10 5.52 19.08 -15.59
C ILE A 10 4.51 18.91 -14.43
N ASP A 11 3.72 19.93 -14.13
CA ASP A 11 2.71 19.87 -13.06
C ASP A 11 1.67 18.76 -13.28
N GLN A 12 1.71 17.74 -12.41
CA GLN A 12 0.73 16.64 -12.36
C GLN A 12 -0.15 16.70 -11.09
N THR A 13 -0.26 17.85 -10.45
CA THR A 13 -1.13 18.06 -9.28
C THR A 13 -2.62 18.08 -9.65
N GLY A 14 -2.95 18.15 -10.95
CA GLY A 14 -4.30 17.92 -11.44
C GLY A 14 -4.81 16.52 -11.04
N SER A 15 -6.07 16.44 -10.62
CA SER A 15 -6.69 15.15 -10.29
C SER A 15 -6.85 14.31 -11.55
N VAL A 16 -6.28 13.10 -11.50
CA VAL A 16 -6.45 12.05 -12.51
C VAL A 16 -7.09 10.87 -11.79
N PRO A 17 -8.42 10.70 -11.87
CA PRO A 17 -9.09 9.56 -11.26
C PRO A 17 -8.50 8.25 -11.78
N LEU A 18 -8.08 7.37 -10.87
CA LEU A 18 -7.54 6.07 -11.23
C LEU A 18 -8.66 5.08 -11.55
N ALA A 19 -8.31 4.01 -12.25
CA ALA A 19 -9.25 2.95 -12.62
C ALA A 19 -9.96 2.38 -11.38
N PRO A 20 -11.28 2.08 -11.49
CA PRO A 20 -12.06 1.51 -10.40
C PRO A 20 -11.56 0.12 -10.02
N VAL A 21 -11.82 -0.26 -8.78
CA VAL A 21 -11.36 -1.51 -8.17
C VAL A 21 -12.54 -2.27 -7.57
N PRO A 22 -12.50 -3.62 -7.49
CA PRO A 22 -11.43 -4.49 -8.00
C PRO A 22 -11.45 -4.67 -9.52
N VAL A 23 -10.29 -4.99 -10.10
CA VAL A 23 -10.20 -5.58 -11.44
C VAL A 23 -10.27 -7.10 -11.30
N PRO A 24 -11.34 -7.79 -11.76
CA PRO A 24 -11.56 -9.20 -11.47
C PRO A 24 -10.43 -10.14 -11.93
N ALA A 25 -9.75 -9.79 -13.02
CA ALA A 25 -8.64 -10.58 -13.56
C ALA A 25 -7.44 -10.67 -12.60
N LEU A 26 -7.31 -9.72 -11.66
CA LEU A 26 -6.22 -9.63 -10.69
C LEU A 26 -6.59 -10.19 -9.31
N ILE A 27 -7.77 -10.82 -9.17
CA ILE A 27 -8.25 -11.34 -7.90
C ILE A 27 -8.39 -12.86 -7.95
N GLU A 28 -7.98 -13.52 -6.89
CA GLU A 28 -8.35 -14.89 -6.58
C GLU A 28 -9.07 -14.98 -5.25
N GLU A 29 -9.98 -15.95 -5.14
CA GLU A 29 -10.69 -16.22 -3.91
C GLU A 29 -9.84 -17.12 -3.01
N SER A 30 -9.71 -16.72 -1.74
CA SER A 30 -9.02 -17.50 -0.71
C SER A 30 -9.93 -17.71 0.51
N PRO A 31 -9.57 -18.61 1.44
CA PRO A 31 -10.28 -18.76 2.71
C PRO A 31 -10.36 -17.46 3.55
N TYR A 32 -9.47 -16.49 3.30
CA TYR A 32 -9.44 -15.21 4.02
C TYR A 32 -10.17 -14.08 3.27
N GLY A 33 -10.60 -14.31 2.03
CA GLY A 33 -11.16 -13.30 1.12
C GLY A 33 -10.33 -13.11 -0.16
N PRO A 34 -10.55 -12.02 -0.90
CA PRO A 34 -9.90 -11.79 -2.20
C PRO A 34 -8.41 -11.51 -2.04
N LEU A 35 -7.55 -12.26 -2.74
CA LEU A 35 -6.11 -12.00 -2.79
C LEU A 35 -5.71 -11.47 -4.18
N PRO A 36 -4.65 -10.64 -4.27
CA PRO A 36 -4.09 -10.25 -5.54
C PRO A 36 -3.42 -11.46 -6.20
N LYS A 37 -3.67 -11.63 -7.50
CA LYS A 37 -2.93 -12.56 -8.36
C LYS A 37 -2.41 -11.86 -9.61
N ILE A 38 -1.46 -12.51 -10.28
CA ILE A 38 -1.09 -12.15 -11.65
C ILE A 38 -2.23 -12.61 -12.58
N ALA A 39 -2.68 -11.71 -13.46
CA ALA A 39 -3.71 -12.05 -14.44
C ALA A 39 -3.19 -13.09 -15.45
N ILE A 40 -4.10 -13.82 -16.10
CA ILE A 40 -3.73 -14.84 -17.09
C ILE A 40 -2.96 -14.28 -18.29
N ASP A 41 -3.11 -12.98 -18.56
CA ASP A 41 -2.38 -12.24 -19.59
C ASP A 41 -1.03 -11.67 -19.09
N GLY A 42 -0.62 -12.00 -17.85
CA GLY A 42 0.64 -11.59 -17.25
C GLY A 42 0.62 -10.23 -16.54
N ARG A 43 -0.48 -9.47 -16.63
CA ARG A 43 -0.57 -8.16 -15.96
C ARG A 43 -0.53 -8.32 -14.43
N ARG A 44 0.16 -7.39 -13.78
CA ARG A 44 0.31 -7.35 -12.31
C ARG A 44 -0.49 -6.19 -11.70
N ALA A 45 -0.84 -6.32 -10.43
CA ALA A 45 -1.45 -5.24 -9.64
C ALA A 45 -0.60 -3.96 -9.70
N ALA A 46 0.72 -4.09 -9.60
CA ALA A 46 1.69 -2.99 -9.71
C ALA A 46 1.67 -2.24 -11.05
N GLU A 47 1.07 -2.80 -12.11
CA GLU A 47 0.97 -2.17 -13.43
C GLU A 47 -0.44 -1.61 -13.66
N VAL A 48 -1.46 -2.38 -13.31
CA VAL A 48 -2.86 -2.04 -13.57
C VAL A 48 -3.38 -0.97 -12.60
N TYR A 49 -2.94 -1.02 -11.35
CA TYR A 49 -3.38 -0.09 -10.32
C TYR A 49 -2.46 1.13 -10.18
N ALA A 50 -1.34 1.15 -10.92
CA ALA A 50 -0.38 2.24 -10.88
C ALA A 50 -0.99 3.56 -11.32
N ARG A 51 -0.57 4.63 -10.67
CA ARG A 51 -0.89 5.98 -11.14
C ARG A 51 -0.08 6.25 -12.42
N PRO A 52 -0.73 6.64 -13.54
CA PRO A 52 -0.01 7.07 -14.73
C PRO A 52 0.91 8.25 -14.41
N SER A 53 2.13 8.23 -14.90
CA SER A 53 3.12 9.28 -14.67
C SER A 53 3.82 9.63 -15.98
N ASN A 54 3.74 10.89 -16.38
CA ASN A 54 4.47 11.37 -17.56
C ASN A 54 5.97 11.44 -17.28
N TYR A 55 6.38 11.35 -16.00
CA TYR A 55 7.78 11.29 -15.59
C TYR A 55 8.40 9.90 -15.76
N ALA A 56 7.60 8.83 -15.86
CA ALA A 56 8.11 7.47 -15.91
C ALA A 56 9.00 7.23 -17.14
N ASN A 57 8.72 7.92 -18.26
CA ASN A 57 9.24 7.60 -19.59
C ASN A 57 10.07 8.72 -20.25
N VAL A 58 10.51 9.74 -19.50
CA VAL A 58 11.32 10.85 -20.05
C VAL A 58 12.80 10.62 -19.76
N ALA A 59 13.53 10.10 -20.75
CA ALA A 59 14.98 10.00 -20.70
C ALA A 59 15.61 11.41 -20.62
N GLY A 60 16.52 11.63 -19.66
CA GLY A 60 17.10 12.96 -19.41
C GLY A 60 16.13 13.95 -18.74
N GLY A 61 14.98 13.48 -18.25
CA GLY A 61 14.03 14.30 -17.48
C GLY A 61 14.54 14.70 -16.09
N PRO A 62 13.83 15.59 -15.38
CA PRO A 62 14.22 16.03 -14.05
C PRO A 62 14.24 14.87 -13.04
N PRO A 63 14.96 14.99 -11.92
CA PRO A 63 14.92 14.03 -10.82
C PRO A 63 13.48 13.74 -10.37
N ARG A 64 13.21 12.49 -10.02
CA ARG A 64 11.87 12.02 -9.64
C ARG A 64 11.85 11.70 -8.15
N VAL A 65 10.79 12.14 -7.47
CA VAL A 65 10.56 11.88 -6.05
C VAL A 65 9.22 11.18 -5.91
N ALA A 66 9.19 10.09 -5.15
CA ALA A 66 7.97 9.46 -4.70
C ALA A 66 7.80 9.75 -3.21
N VAL A 67 6.58 10.11 -2.80
CA VAL A 67 6.23 10.37 -1.39
C VAL A 67 5.13 9.41 -1.01
N LEU A 68 5.38 8.62 0.04
CA LEU A 68 4.41 7.71 0.62
C LEU A 68 4.01 8.19 2.00
N LEU A 69 2.71 8.41 2.20
CA LEU A 69 2.14 8.59 3.53
C LEU A 69 1.71 7.22 4.07
N ASN A 70 2.27 6.85 5.21
CA ASN A 70 2.03 5.56 5.87
C ASN A 70 1.41 5.78 7.27
N GLY A 71 0.83 4.73 7.84
CA GLY A 71 0.21 4.77 9.17
C GLY A 71 -1.26 5.18 9.17
N LEU A 72 -1.94 5.15 8.02
CA LEU A 72 -3.40 5.25 7.97
C LEU A 72 -4.02 3.87 8.21
N GLY A 73 -5.17 3.77 8.88
CA GLY A 73 -5.87 2.48 9.03
C GLY A 73 -5.17 1.43 9.92
N VAL A 74 -4.24 1.87 10.76
CA VAL A 74 -3.58 1.08 11.82
C VAL A 74 -4.26 1.39 13.17
N PRO A 75 -4.05 0.57 14.22
CA PRO A 75 -4.64 0.82 15.53
C PRO A 75 -4.22 2.19 16.09
N GLY A 76 -5.17 2.96 16.61
CA GLY A 76 -4.90 4.29 17.17
C GLY A 76 -4.68 5.42 16.15
N ALA A 77 -4.72 5.14 14.84
CA ALA A 77 -4.63 6.17 13.82
C ALA A 77 -5.82 7.15 13.89
N PRO A 78 -5.64 8.45 13.56
CA PRO A 78 -6.74 9.41 13.57
C PRO A 78 -7.88 8.99 12.64
N ASP A 79 -9.12 9.15 13.11
CA ASP A 79 -10.35 8.82 12.37
C ASP A 79 -10.70 9.83 11.25
N GLY A 80 -9.86 10.85 11.05
CA GLY A 80 -10.08 11.92 10.07
C GLY A 80 -9.70 11.53 8.64
N ASP A 81 -10.30 12.19 7.67
CA ASP A 81 -9.96 12.02 6.25
C ASP A 81 -8.68 12.78 5.92
N ILE A 82 -7.53 12.25 6.39
CA ILE A 82 -6.19 12.86 6.26
C ILE A 82 -5.79 13.06 4.79
N ILE A 83 -6.47 12.37 3.87
CA ILE A 83 -6.25 12.49 2.43
C ILE A 83 -6.83 13.80 1.87
N LYS A 84 -7.79 14.43 2.57
CA LYS A 84 -8.39 15.69 2.13
C LYS A 84 -7.35 16.79 2.03
N GLY A 85 -7.19 17.32 0.82
CA GLY A 85 -6.25 18.41 0.53
C GLY A 85 -4.83 17.93 0.23
N LEU A 86 -4.58 16.61 0.22
CA LEU A 86 -3.32 16.09 -0.30
C LEU A 86 -3.30 16.22 -1.83
N PRO A 87 -2.15 16.59 -2.41
CA PRO A 87 -1.95 16.49 -3.85
C PRO A 87 -2.12 15.03 -4.33
N PRO A 88 -2.86 14.78 -5.43
CA PRO A 88 -3.06 13.45 -5.99
C PRO A 88 -1.79 12.60 -6.22
N PRO A 89 -0.61 13.16 -6.56
CA PRO A 89 0.61 12.38 -6.74
C PRO A 89 1.18 11.73 -5.46
N ILE A 90 0.67 12.05 -4.27
CA ILE A 90 1.11 11.41 -3.02
C ILE A 90 0.51 10.00 -2.95
N SER A 91 1.36 8.98 -2.77
CA SER A 91 0.91 7.61 -2.53
C SER A 91 0.51 7.41 -1.07
N ILE A 92 -0.43 6.49 -0.83
CA ILE A 92 -1.01 6.27 0.50
C ILE A 92 -0.93 4.78 0.85
N ALA A 93 -0.38 4.47 2.02
CA ALA A 93 -0.42 3.13 2.58
C ALA A 93 -1.48 3.05 3.69
N PHE A 94 -2.51 2.24 3.46
CA PHE A 94 -3.50 1.89 4.48
C PHE A 94 -3.10 0.59 5.17
N GLY A 95 -3.32 0.50 6.48
CA GLY A 95 -3.26 -0.73 7.24
C GLY A 95 -4.51 -1.58 7.06
N ALA A 96 -4.50 -2.73 7.73
CA ALA A 96 -5.51 -3.77 7.60
C ALA A 96 -6.70 -3.65 8.59
N TYR A 97 -6.66 -2.69 9.52
CA TYR A 97 -7.58 -2.66 10.68
C TYR A 97 -8.52 -1.45 10.70
N GLY A 98 -8.39 -0.53 9.76
CA GLY A 98 -9.29 0.61 9.64
C GLY A 98 -10.75 0.19 9.35
N ARG A 99 -11.69 1.08 9.64
CA ARG A 99 -13.09 0.91 9.24
C ARG A 99 -13.26 1.20 7.75
N SER A 100 -14.23 0.60 7.06
CA SER A 100 -14.57 0.93 5.65
C SER A 100 -13.35 1.01 4.70
N LEU A 101 -12.35 0.13 4.85
CA LEU A 101 -11.08 0.23 4.10
C LEU A 101 -11.31 0.26 2.59
N GLN A 102 -12.14 -0.63 2.05
CA GLN A 102 -12.40 -0.67 0.61
C GLN A 102 -13.02 0.63 0.08
N GLU A 103 -13.91 1.27 0.85
CA GLU A 103 -14.52 2.55 0.48
C GLU A 103 -13.46 3.66 0.44
N ARG A 104 -12.61 3.74 1.47
CA ARG A 104 -11.51 4.74 1.52
C ARG A 104 -10.50 4.53 0.41
N VAL A 105 -10.18 3.28 0.07
CA VAL A 105 -9.28 2.96 -1.03
C VAL A 105 -9.89 3.40 -2.37
N SER A 106 -11.17 3.11 -2.59
CA SER A 106 -11.89 3.57 -3.78
C SER A 106 -11.94 5.10 -3.88
N GLN A 107 -12.16 5.80 -2.76
CA GLN A 107 -12.15 7.26 -2.71
C GLN A 107 -10.74 7.82 -3.01
N ALA A 108 -9.70 7.33 -2.33
CA ALA A 108 -8.32 7.77 -2.56
C ALA A 108 -7.91 7.59 -4.03
N ARG A 109 -8.28 6.45 -4.64
CA ARG A 109 -8.03 6.19 -6.07
C ARG A 109 -8.83 7.12 -6.98
N ALA A 110 -10.09 7.42 -6.65
CA ALA A 110 -10.89 8.38 -7.40
C ALA A 110 -10.32 9.80 -7.34
N GLU A 111 -9.64 10.16 -6.25
CA GLU A 111 -8.93 11.43 -6.10
C GLU A 111 -7.55 11.45 -6.82
N GLY A 112 -7.03 10.27 -7.17
CA GLY A 112 -5.83 10.08 -7.99
C GLY A 112 -4.62 9.51 -7.25
N HIS A 113 -4.81 9.10 -6.00
CA HIS A 113 -3.75 8.53 -5.16
C HIS A 113 -3.48 7.07 -5.52
N GLU A 114 -2.20 6.73 -5.65
CA GLU A 114 -1.75 5.35 -5.68
C GLU A 114 -1.79 4.76 -4.27
N VAL A 115 -2.27 3.53 -4.12
CA VAL A 115 -2.53 2.91 -2.81
C VAL A 115 -1.61 1.71 -2.60
N LEU A 116 -1.06 1.59 -1.40
CA LEU A 116 -0.31 0.43 -0.90
C LEU A 116 -1.00 -0.18 0.33
N LEU A 117 -0.63 -1.41 0.65
CA LEU A 117 -1.00 -2.07 1.91
C LEU A 117 0.15 -2.06 2.90
N ALA A 118 -0.08 -1.48 4.07
CA ALA A 118 0.86 -1.46 5.18
C ALA A 118 0.72 -2.74 6.02
N ILE A 119 1.75 -3.58 5.98
CA ILE A 119 1.82 -4.85 6.69
C ILE A 119 2.45 -4.63 8.07
N PRO A 120 1.73 -4.91 9.17
CA PRO A 120 2.29 -4.80 10.52
C PRO A 120 3.40 -5.83 10.73
N LEU A 121 4.60 -5.35 11.05
CA LEU A 121 5.79 -6.17 11.30
C LEU A 121 6.31 -5.95 12.72
N GLU A 122 6.92 -6.98 13.31
CA GLU A 122 7.45 -6.94 14.69
C GLU A 122 8.47 -5.79 14.90
N PRO A 123 8.18 -4.84 15.81
CA PRO A 123 9.17 -3.87 16.29
C PRO A 123 10.09 -4.49 17.35
N ASN A 124 11.10 -3.75 17.82
CA ASN A 124 12.06 -4.26 18.80
C ASN A 124 11.44 -4.48 20.21
N ASP A 125 10.41 -3.72 20.53
CA ASP A 125 9.75 -3.62 21.84
C ASP A 125 8.41 -4.38 21.90
N TYR A 126 8.11 -5.22 20.91
CA TYR A 126 6.95 -6.11 20.95
C TYR A 126 6.98 -7.03 22.20
N PRO A 127 5.87 -7.22 22.94
CA PRO A 127 4.51 -6.76 22.66
C PRO A 127 4.10 -5.44 23.35
N ALA A 128 5.05 -4.67 23.90
CA ALA A 128 4.72 -3.39 24.54
C ALA A 128 4.15 -2.40 23.51
N GLU A 129 4.76 -2.34 22.32
CA GLU A 129 4.19 -1.71 21.13
C GLU A 129 3.69 -2.81 20.19
N ASP A 130 2.37 -2.97 20.10
CA ASP A 130 1.71 -3.96 19.26
C ASP A 130 1.07 -3.28 18.02
N PRO A 131 1.61 -3.50 16.80
CA PRO A 131 1.05 -2.94 15.57
C PRO A 131 -0.31 -3.54 15.18
N GLY A 132 -0.74 -4.64 15.82
CA GLY A 132 -2.06 -5.22 15.71
C GLY A 132 -2.10 -6.76 15.71
N PRO A 133 -3.30 -7.36 15.73
CA PRO A 133 -3.48 -8.80 15.98
C PRO A 133 -2.79 -9.76 15.01
N HIS A 134 -2.59 -9.34 13.75
CA HIS A 134 -1.93 -10.12 12.69
C HIS A 134 -0.50 -9.63 12.39
N THR A 135 0.17 -8.98 13.34
CA THR A 135 1.59 -8.61 13.21
C THR A 135 2.41 -9.84 12.83
N LEU A 136 3.27 -9.73 11.81
CA LEU A 136 4.21 -10.79 11.45
C LEU A 136 5.35 -10.79 12.45
N LEU A 137 5.62 -11.95 13.05
CA LEU A 137 6.57 -12.10 14.16
C LEU A 137 7.70 -13.05 13.80
N THR A 138 8.92 -12.75 14.22
CA THR A 138 10.10 -13.60 14.02
C THR A 138 10.02 -14.89 14.81
N THR A 139 9.20 -14.92 15.87
CA THR A 139 8.98 -16.09 16.73
C THR A 139 7.93 -17.07 16.18
N LEU A 140 7.16 -16.67 15.16
CA LEU A 140 6.16 -17.52 14.54
C LEU A 140 6.77 -18.42 13.47
N PRO A 141 6.25 -19.65 13.30
CA PRO A 141 6.54 -20.46 12.14
C PRO A 141 6.17 -19.70 10.84
N THR A 142 6.96 -19.90 9.78
CA THR A 142 6.72 -19.30 8.47
C THR A 142 5.29 -19.46 7.99
N THR A 143 4.72 -20.67 8.12
CA THR A 143 3.35 -20.96 7.69
C THR A 143 2.31 -20.10 8.40
N GLU A 144 2.54 -19.71 9.64
CA GLU A 144 1.62 -18.87 10.39
C GLU A 144 1.76 -17.39 9.98
N ASN A 145 2.98 -16.93 9.71
CA ASN A 145 3.20 -15.61 9.11
C ASN A 145 2.55 -15.50 7.72
N ILE A 146 2.60 -16.54 6.88
CA ILE A 146 1.93 -16.52 5.57
C ILE A 146 0.40 -16.43 5.71
N LYS A 147 -0.21 -17.16 6.65
CA LYS A 147 -1.66 -17.02 6.91
C LYS A 147 -2.03 -15.60 7.34
N ARG A 148 -1.24 -14.99 8.23
CA ARG A 148 -1.43 -13.61 8.66
C ARG A 148 -1.28 -12.65 7.48
N LEU A 149 -0.27 -12.84 6.64
CA LEU A 149 -0.03 -12.04 5.44
C LEU A 149 -1.23 -12.12 4.47
N GLN A 150 -1.72 -13.32 4.17
CA GLN A 150 -2.88 -13.50 3.30
C GLN A 150 -4.15 -12.86 3.91
N TRP A 151 -4.35 -12.97 5.22
CA TRP A 151 -5.44 -12.27 5.90
C TRP A 151 -5.33 -10.74 5.78
N LEU A 152 -4.12 -10.18 5.89
CA LEU A 152 -3.86 -8.75 5.74
C LEU A 152 -4.10 -8.31 4.28
N MET A 153 -3.67 -9.12 3.32
CA MET A 153 -3.86 -8.88 1.88
C MET A 153 -5.33 -8.94 1.46
N SER A 154 -6.15 -9.70 2.17
CA SER A 154 -7.58 -9.85 1.83
C SER A 154 -8.48 -8.71 2.27
N ARG A 155 -7.96 -7.76 3.07
CA ARG A 155 -8.77 -6.71 3.70
C ARG A 155 -9.38 -5.71 2.72
N TYR A 156 -8.72 -5.48 1.59
CA TYR A 156 -9.21 -4.65 0.50
C TYR A 156 -8.42 -4.95 -0.76
N THR A 157 -8.93 -4.48 -1.89
CA THR A 157 -8.31 -4.64 -3.22
C THR A 157 -7.89 -3.29 -3.79
N GLY A 158 -7.07 -3.30 -4.84
CA GLY A 158 -6.71 -2.07 -5.57
C GLY A 158 -5.42 -1.39 -5.15
N TYR A 159 -4.60 -2.06 -4.33
CA TYR A 159 -3.25 -1.62 -4.01
C TYR A 159 -2.23 -2.09 -5.06
N VAL A 160 -1.20 -1.29 -5.32
CA VAL A 160 -0.12 -1.62 -6.28
C VAL A 160 0.92 -2.57 -5.69
N GLY A 161 1.00 -2.63 -4.36
CA GLY A 161 1.95 -3.44 -3.63
C GLY A 161 1.79 -3.27 -2.13
N VAL A 162 2.72 -3.87 -1.39
CA VAL A 162 2.77 -3.83 0.07
C VAL A 162 3.97 -3.02 0.56
N THR A 163 3.87 -2.50 1.76
CA THR A 163 4.94 -1.82 2.51
C THR A 163 4.88 -2.26 3.96
N ASN A 164 5.94 -2.03 4.73
CA ASN A 164 5.95 -2.32 6.16
C ASN A 164 5.23 -1.22 6.96
N TYR A 165 4.66 -1.62 8.10
CA TYR A 165 4.33 -0.74 9.22
C TYR A 165 5.11 -1.24 10.43
N MET A 166 6.00 -0.40 10.97
CA MET A 166 7.04 -0.79 11.92
C MET A 166 7.99 -1.87 11.33
N GLY A 167 8.43 -2.86 12.11
CA GLY A 167 9.23 -3.97 11.61
C GLY A 167 10.72 -3.95 11.92
N ALA A 168 11.21 -3.06 12.79
CA ALA A 168 12.64 -2.93 13.08
C ALA A 168 13.34 -4.26 13.44
N LYS A 169 12.63 -5.19 14.09
CA LYS A 169 13.13 -6.54 14.41
C LYS A 169 12.88 -7.54 13.28
N PHE A 170 11.69 -7.51 12.66
CA PHE A 170 11.34 -8.44 11.60
C PHE A 170 12.20 -8.27 10.35
N GLU A 171 12.45 -7.03 9.92
CA GLU A 171 13.21 -6.71 8.70
C GLU A 171 14.67 -7.14 8.77
N THR A 172 15.24 -7.17 9.97
CA THR A 172 16.64 -7.61 10.19
C THR A 172 16.76 -9.13 10.31
N THR A 173 15.64 -9.85 10.35
CA THR A 173 15.61 -11.31 10.49
C THR A 173 15.32 -11.98 9.14
N SER A 174 16.37 -12.20 8.35
CA SER A 174 16.26 -12.73 6.98
C SER A 174 15.46 -14.03 6.85
N ALA A 175 15.55 -14.91 7.86
CA ALA A 175 14.81 -16.18 7.88
C ALA A 175 13.29 -15.99 7.96
N SER A 176 12.82 -14.90 8.57
CA SER A 176 11.40 -14.55 8.67
C SER A 176 10.96 -13.67 7.50
N LEU A 177 11.80 -12.74 7.05
CA LEU A 177 11.46 -11.80 5.97
C LEU A 177 11.40 -12.48 4.59
N LYS A 178 12.36 -13.35 4.27
CA LYS A 178 12.47 -13.91 2.92
C LYS A 178 11.20 -14.64 2.46
N PRO A 179 10.59 -15.54 3.25
CA PRO A 179 9.35 -16.19 2.83
C PRO A 179 8.18 -15.22 2.58
N VAL A 180 8.12 -14.10 3.30
CA VAL A 180 7.09 -13.05 3.12
C VAL A 180 7.27 -12.32 1.78
N LEU A 181 8.50 -12.19 1.29
CA LEU A 181 8.79 -11.58 -0.01
C LEU A 181 8.63 -12.55 -1.18
N GLU A 182 8.62 -13.86 -0.92
CA GLU A 182 8.47 -14.92 -1.93
C GLU A 182 7.01 -15.33 -2.14
N GLU A 183 6.11 -15.03 -1.20
CA GLU A 183 4.65 -15.15 -1.33
C GLU A 183 4.09 -14.17 -2.37
#